data_AF-A0A842TPZ4-F1
#
_entry.id   AF-A0A842TPZ4-F1
#
_cell.length_a   1.000
_cell.length_b   1.000
_cell.length_c   1.000
_cell.angle_alpha   90.00
_cell.angle_beta   90.00
_cell.angle_gamma   90.00
#
_symmetry.space_group_name_H-M   'P 1'
#
loop_
_entity.id
_entity.type
_entity.pdbx_description
1 polymer ?
#
loop_
_entity_poly.entity_id
_entity_poly.type
_entity_poly.pdbx_seq_one_letter_code
_entity_poly.pdbx_strand_id
1 'polypeptide(L)'
;MGKEARFFVSGLITLVGAVLILNAFSGMTGFVITEDLGIVASSVFGFAFFIGGLILLAYEGHTRQVENDVYHIVDSYKVGKIDEWDAADRINRLRGGKNPVEGVEYAGGEVVGINTKKRDIPVNVKDQRKALDLMASLYWTSLINNRDNISKSNIKIDREKIPELDKYKGGLTGYLKDKFKEKAKS
;
A
#
# COMPACT_ATOMS: atom_id res chain seq x y z
N MET A 1 6.75 -4.85 -6.12
CA MET A 1 7.72 -5.12 -7.21
C MET A 1 9.10 -4.76 -6.69
N GLY A 2 9.73 -5.73 -6.03
CA GLY A 2 10.88 -5.48 -5.17
C GLY A 2 12.17 -5.91 -5.86
N LYS A 3 13.10 -4.99 -6.03
CA LYS A 3 14.51 -5.22 -6.39
C LYS A 3 14.78 -5.79 -7.80
N GLU A 4 14.16 -6.88 -8.23
CA GLU A 4 14.49 -7.58 -9.48
C GLU A 4 14.26 -6.73 -10.74
N ALA A 5 13.13 -6.02 -10.84
CA ALA A 5 12.85 -5.14 -11.97
C ALA A 5 13.81 -3.93 -12.04
N ARG A 6 14.32 -3.44 -10.90
CA ARG A 6 15.29 -2.34 -10.89
C ARG A 6 16.68 -2.80 -11.33
N PHE A 7 17.07 -4.02 -10.94
CA PHE A 7 18.32 -4.63 -11.42
C PHE A 7 18.26 -4.93 -12.92
N PHE A 8 17.13 -5.40 -13.43
CA PHE A 8 16.94 -5.64 -14.85
C PHE A 8 17.06 -4.35 -15.67
N VAL A 9 16.37 -3.28 -15.24
CA VAL A 9 16.43 -1.97 -15.92
C VAL A 9 17.84 -1.35 -15.82
N SER A 10 18.48 -1.41 -14.65
CA SER A 10 19.85 -0.91 -14.48
C SER A 10 20.85 -1.70 -15.33
N GLY A 11 20.73 -3.02 -15.39
CA GLY A 11 21.59 -3.88 -16.21
C GLY A 11 21.44 -3.58 -17.70
N LEU A 12 20.21 -3.31 -18.16
CA LEU A 12 19.96 -2.92 -19.55
C LEU A 12 20.61 -1.57 -19.90
N ILE A 13 20.51 -0.59 -19.01
CA ILE A 13 21.12 0.75 -19.19
C ILE A 13 22.66 0.64 -19.21
N THR A 14 23.25 -0.13 -18.31
CA THR A 14 24.71 -0.33 -18.26
C THR A 14 25.23 -1.06 -19.51
N LEU A 15 24.50 -2.07 -20.00
CA LEU A 15 24.89 -2.80 -21.21
C LEU A 15 24.88 -1.87 -22.45
N VAL A 16 23.86 -1.02 -22.56
CA VAL A 16 23.73 -0.04 -23.65
C VAL A 16 24.83 1.02 -23.56
N GLY A 17 25.09 1.54 -22.36
CA GLY A 17 26.20 2.47 -22.14
C GLY A 17 27.55 1.87 -22.53
N ALA A 18 27.78 0.58 -22.21
CA ALA A 18 29.00 -0.12 -22.60
C ALA A 18 29.11 -0.30 -24.12
N VAL A 19 28.01 -0.65 -24.82
CA VAL A 19 28.00 -0.81 -26.29
C VAL A 19 28.25 0.53 -27.01
N LEU A 20 27.74 1.64 -26.48
CA LEU A 20 27.98 2.98 -27.02
C LEU A 20 29.43 3.42 -26.83
N ILE A 21 30.01 3.16 -25.65
CA ILE A 21 31.42 3.49 -25.36
C ILE A 21 32.37 2.66 -26.22
N LEU A 22 32.09 1.36 -26.42
CA LEU A 22 32.93 0.46 -27.22
C LEU A 22 32.95 0.82 -28.71
N ASN A 23 31.84 1.34 -29.27
CA ASN A 23 31.76 1.73 -30.68
C ASN A 23 32.28 3.16 -30.97
N ALA A 24 32.44 4.01 -29.95
CA ALA A 24 32.99 5.35 -30.12
C ALA A 24 34.51 5.36 -30.44
N PHE A 25 35.21 4.24 -30.22
CA PHE A 25 36.66 4.11 -30.48
C PHE A 25 37.02 3.75 -31.94
N SER A 26 36.04 3.54 -32.83
CA SER A 26 36.26 3.06 -34.21
C SER A 26 36.00 4.11 -35.29
N GLY A 27 36.83 5.16 -35.37
CA GLY A 27 37.06 5.98 -36.59
C GLY A 27 35.88 6.76 -37.21
N MET A 28 36.17 7.58 -38.22
CA MET A 28 35.24 8.55 -38.86
C MET A 28 33.97 7.91 -39.46
N THR A 29 34.03 6.65 -39.90
CA THR A 29 32.86 5.84 -40.32
C THR A 29 32.03 5.32 -39.15
N GLY A 30 32.66 5.07 -37.99
CA GLY A 30 31.97 4.77 -36.74
C GLY A 30 31.15 5.96 -36.26
N PHE A 31 31.64 7.19 -36.45
CA PHE A 31 30.96 8.41 -36.01
C PHE A 31 29.58 8.62 -36.69
N VAL A 32 29.48 8.42 -38.00
CA VAL A 32 28.22 8.55 -38.77
C VAL A 32 27.25 7.41 -38.42
N ILE A 33 27.77 6.19 -38.24
CA ILE A 33 26.97 5.04 -37.81
C ILE A 33 26.49 5.23 -36.36
N THR A 34 27.31 5.79 -35.46
CA THR A 34 26.90 6.13 -34.08
C THR A 34 25.96 7.32 -33.99
N GLU A 35 25.97 8.24 -34.96
CA GLU A 35 24.99 9.33 -35.01
C GLU A 35 23.61 8.78 -35.35
N ASP A 36 23.49 7.93 -36.38
CA ASP A 36 22.23 7.29 -36.75
C ASP A 36 21.78 6.28 -35.69
N LEU A 37 22.68 5.44 -35.16
CA LEU A 37 22.36 4.57 -34.02
C LEU A 37 22.05 5.37 -32.75
N GLY A 38 22.67 6.54 -32.55
CA GLY A 38 22.41 7.43 -31.42
C GLY A 38 21.04 8.11 -31.52
N ILE A 39 20.59 8.45 -32.72
CA ILE A 39 19.25 9.01 -32.99
C ILE A 39 18.19 7.91 -32.86
N VAL A 40 18.43 6.73 -33.41
CA VAL A 40 17.51 5.58 -33.28
C VAL A 40 17.47 5.08 -31.83
N ALA A 41 18.61 5.00 -31.16
CA ALA A 41 18.66 4.65 -29.74
C ALA A 41 17.99 5.74 -28.90
N SER A 42 18.29 7.03 -29.08
CA SER A 42 17.67 8.09 -28.27
C SER A 42 16.17 8.22 -28.52
N SER A 43 15.67 7.92 -29.72
CA SER A 43 14.23 7.88 -30.01
C SER A 43 13.56 6.65 -29.38
N VAL A 44 14.18 5.47 -29.42
CA VAL A 44 13.68 4.26 -28.74
C VAL A 44 13.74 4.42 -27.22
N PHE A 45 14.84 4.94 -26.67
CA PHE A 45 14.97 5.23 -25.24
C PHE A 45 14.03 6.35 -24.82
N GLY A 46 13.92 7.43 -25.59
CA GLY A 46 12.98 8.53 -25.34
C GLY A 46 11.54 8.04 -25.31
N PHE A 47 11.17 7.16 -26.24
CA PHE A 47 9.86 6.51 -26.25
C PHE A 47 9.68 5.57 -25.04
N ALA A 48 10.68 4.76 -24.70
CA ALA A 48 10.64 3.89 -23.53
C ALA A 48 10.53 4.67 -22.21
N PHE A 49 11.24 5.80 -22.08
CA PHE A 49 11.13 6.72 -20.93
C PHE A 49 9.78 7.42 -20.89
N PHE A 50 9.23 7.82 -22.05
CA PHE A 50 7.90 8.41 -22.14
C PHE A 50 6.81 7.43 -21.71
N ILE A 51 6.81 6.21 -22.26
CA ILE A 51 5.87 5.15 -21.88
C ILE A 51 6.07 4.75 -20.41
N GLY A 52 7.32 4.61 -19.96
CA GLY A 52 7.65 4.35 -18.56
C GLY A 52 7.12 5.44 -17.63
N GLY A 53 7.25 6.72 -18.01
CA GLY A 53 6.70 7.87 -17.29
C GLY A 53 5.17 7.87 -17.23
N LEU A 54 4.49 7.57 -18.34
CA LEU A 54 3.02 7.44 -18.37
C LEU A 54 2.54 6.28 -17.47
N ILE A 55 3.23 5.14 -17.48
CA ILE A 55 2.93 4.02 -16.59
C ILE A 55 3.14 4.41 -15.12
N LEU A 56 4.23 5.13 -14.82
CA LEU A 56 4.53 5.61 -13.46
C LEU A 56 3.43 6.56 -12.96
N LEU A 57 3.03 7.53 -13.79
CA LEU A 57 1.97 8.48 -13.48
C LEU A 57 0.62 7.78 -13.28
N ALA A 58 0.28 6.81 -14.13
CA ALA A 58 -0.94 6.01 -13.98
C ALA A 58 -0.91 5.18 -12.68
N TYR A 59 0.22 4.58 -12.34
CA TYR A 59 0.39 3.81 -11.11
C TYR A 59 0.28 4.68 -9.85
N GLU A 60 0.90 5.86 -9.84
CA GLU A 60 0.76 6.82 -8.74
C GLU A 60 -0.68 7.34 -8.62
N GLY A 61 -1.33 7.66 -9.73
CA GLY A 61 -2.73 8.07 -9.76
C GLY A 61 -3.66 7.02 -9.16
N HIS A 62 -3.48 5.75 -9.51
CA HIS A 62 -4.23 4.64 -8.92
C HIS A 62 -4.00 4.48 -7.43
N THR A 63 -2.78 4.74 -6.94
CA THR A 63 -2.46 4.62 -5.51
C THR A 63 -3.10 5.75 -4.72
N ARG A 64 -3.05 6.98 -5.22
CA ARG A 64 -3.73 8.14 -4.61
C ARG A 64 -5.25 7.98 -4.56
N GLN A 65 -5.86 7.36 -5.58
CA GLN A 65 -7.30 7.10 -5.57
C GLN A 65 -7.70 6.15 -4.45
N VAL A 66 -6.96 5.05 -4.24
CA VAL A 66 -7.25 4.11 -3.14
C VAL A 66 -7.12 4.80 -1.79
N GLU A 67 -6.10 5.63 -1.62
CA GLU A 67 -5.90 6.41 -0.40
C GLU A 67 -7.07 7.38 -0.13
N ASN A 68 -7.52 8.12 -1.15
CA ASN A 68 -8.68 9.00 -1.04
C ASN A 68 -9.99 8.23 -0.74
N ASP A 69 -10.19 7.08 -1.37
CA ASP A 69 -11.36 6.23 -1.15
C ASP A 69 -11.40 5.74 0.32
N VAL A 70 -10.24 5.34 0.87
CA VAL A 70 -10.09 4.97 2.29
C VAL A 70 -10.41 6.17 3.19
N TYR A 71 -9.83 7.35 2.93
CA TYR A 71 -10.12 8.54 3.73
C TYR A 71 -11.62 8.88 3.75
N HIS A 72 -12.28 8.81 2.61
CA HIS A 72 -13.72 9.08 2.51
C HIS A 72 -14.58 8.09 3.32
N ILE A 73 -14.22 6.80 3.33
CA ILE A 73 -14.90 5.80 4.15
C ILE A 73 -14.68 6.07 5.63
N VAL A 74 -13.43 6.33 6.04
CA VAL A 74 -13.12 6.61 7.44
C VAL A 74 -13.75 7.92 7.90
N ASP A 75 -13.84 8.95 7.06
CA ASP A 75 -14.57 10.18 7.37
C ASP A 75 -16.06 9.91 7.59
N SER A 76 -16.67 9.04 6.80
CA SER A 76 -18.06 8.62 6.99
C SER A 76 -18.27 7.92 8.33
N TYR A 77 -17.31 7.09 8.75
CA TYR A 77 -17.29 6.46 10.07
C TYR A 77 -17.10 7.48 11.21
N LYS A 78 -16.17 8.43 11.06
CA LYS A 78 -15.91 9.48 12.06
C LYS A 78 -17.18 10.25 12.42
N VAL A 79 -17.96 10.62 11.41
CA VAL A 79 -19.23 11.35 11.59
C VAL A 79 -20.42 10.46 11.94
N GLY A 80 -20.22 9.14 12.08
CA GLY A 80 -21.25 8.18 12.50
C GLY A 80 -22.28 7.84 11.40
N LYS A 81 -21.96 8.06 10.13
CA LYS A 81 -22.84 7.64 9.00
C LYS A 81 -22.82 6.14 8.76
N ILE A 82 -21.74 5.48 9.13
CA ILE A 82 -21.53 4.03 9.03
C ILE A 82 -20.87 3.55 10.32
N ASP A 83 -21.06 2.28 10.67
CA ASP A 83 -20.39 1.64 11.80
C ASP A 83 -18.97 1.17 11.45
N GLU A 84 -18.22 0.71 12.45
CA GLU A 84 -16.83 0.27 12.29
C GLU A 84 -16.67 -0.97 11.40
N TRP A 85 -17.68 -1.85 11.36
CA TRP A 85 -17.66 -3.08 10.55
C TRP A 85 -17.98 -2.78 9.10
N ASP A 86 -18.96 -1.91 8.85
CA ASP A 86 -19.28 -1.39 7.52
C ASP A 86 -18.10 -0.62 6.93
N ALA A 87 -17.40 0.17 7.75
CA ALA A 87 -16.18 0.84 7.32
C ALA A 87 -15.10 -0.17 6.90
N ALA A 88 -14.85 -1.19 7.74
CA ALA A 88 -13.85 -2.22 7.46
C ALA A 88 -14.19 -3.05 6.21
N ASP A 89 -15.46 -3.45 6.04
CA ASP A 89 -15.93 -4.20 4.88
C ASP A 89 -15.85 -3.36 3.59
N ARG A 90 -16.25 -2.08 3.63
CA ARG A 90 -16.12 -1.18 2.47
C ARG A 90 -14.68 -0.97 2.07
N ILE A 91 -13.78 -0.76 3.03
CA ILE A 91 -12.33 -0.63 2.78
C ILE A 91 -11.81 -1.91 2.13
N ASN A 92 -12.21 -3.07 2.64
CA ASN A 92 -11.77 -4.35 2.11
C ASN A 92 -12.32 -4.66 0.70
N ARG A 93 -13.55 -4.21 0.41
CA ARG A 93 -14.18 -4.36 -0.92
C ARG A 93 -13.72 -3.32 -1.92
N LEU A 94 -12.86 -2.36 -1.54
CA LEU A 94 -12.35 -1.36 -2.46
C LEU A 94 -11.82 -2.01 -3.73
N ARG A 95 -12.32 -1.51 -4.87
CA ARG A 95 -11.97 -1.98 -6.22
C ARG A 95 -12.22 -3.48 -6.42
N GLY A 96 -13.30 -4.01 -5.83
CA GLY A 96 -13.72 -5.40 -5.99
C GLY A 96 -12.81 -6.39 -5.26
N GLY A 97 -12.24 -6.00 -4.12
CA GLY A 97 -11.35 -6.85 -3.32
C GLY A 97 -9.93 -6.99 -3.88
N LYS A 98 -9.53 -6.15 -4.86
CA LYS A 98 -8.18 -6.16 -5.43
C LYS A 98 -7.12 -5.55 -4.52
N ASN A 99 -7.52 -4.76 -3.52
CA ASN A 99 -6.63 -4.19 -2.50
C ASN A 99 -7.20 -4.48 -1.11
N PRO A 100 -7.21 -5.76 -0.67
CA PRO A 100 -7.72 -6.10 0.64
C PRO A 100 -6.83 -5.50 1.73
N VAL A 101 -7.40 -5.38 2.93
CA VAL A 101 -6.64 -5.03 4.13
C VAL A 101 -5.77 -6.23 4.49
N GLU A 102 -4.45 -6.05 4.44
CA GLU A 102 -3.50 -7.10 4.81
C GLU A 102 -3.14 -7.01 6.29
N GLY A 103 -2.99 -5.81 6.85
CA GLY A 103 -2.68 -5.62 8.26
C GLY A 103 -3.17 -4.28 8.81
N VAL A 104 -3.00 -4.09 10.12
CA VAL A 104 -3.43 -2.87 10.81
C VAL A 104 -2.36 -2.47 11.83
N GLU A 105 -2.07 -1.18 11.92
CA GLU A 105 -1.12 -0.62 12.89
C GLU A 105 -1.85 0.38 13.79
N TYR A 106 -1.69 0.25 15.10
CA TYR A 106 -2.33 1.14 16.06
C TYR A 106 -1.40 1.41 17.24
N ALA A 107 -0.74 2.55 17.21
CA ALA A 107 0.23 2.95 18.23
C ALA A 107 -0.41 3.63 19.47
N GLY A 108 -1.72 3.51 19.66
CA GLY A 108 -2.46 4.27 20.67
C GLY A 108 -2.78 5.71 20.23
N GLY A 109 -3.89 6.25 20.73
CA GLY A 109 -4.43 7.55 20.32
C GLY A 109 -5.43 7.46 19.16
N GLU A 110 -5.45 8.46 18.29
CA GLU A 110 -6.51 8.65 17.29
C GLU A 110 -6.16 8.14 15.89
N VAL A 111 -4.95 7.62 15.67
CA VAL A 111 -4.45 7.25 14.34
C VAL A 111 -4.40 5.73 14.18
N VAL A 112 -5.01 5.24 13.10
CA VAL A 112 -4.98 3.84 12.67
C VAL A 112 -4.24 3.75 11.34
N GLY A 113 -3.18 2.95 11.27
CA GLY A 113 -2.51 2.59 10.03
C GLY A 113 -3.21 1.41 9.37
N ILE A 114 -3.62 1.56 8.11
CA ILE A 114 -4.27 0.51 7.33
C ILE A 114 -3.28 0.01 6.27
N ASN A 115 -2.78 -1.21 6.45
CA ASN A 115 -1.80 -1.78 5.54
C ASN A 115 -2.52 -2.54 4.43
N THR A 116 -2.37 -2.06 3.21
CA THR A 116 -2.88 -2.71 2.00
C THR A 116 -1.71 -3.26 1.17
N LYS A 117 -1.99 -4.15 0.23
CA LYS A 117 -0.98 -4.69 -0.72
C LYS A 117 -0.14 -3.61 -1.42
N LYS A 118 -0.67 -2.39 -1.56
CA LYS A 118 -0.02 -1.30 -2.29
C LYS A 118 0.74 -0.33 -1.39
N ARG A 119 0.21 -0.03 -0.20
CA ARG A 119 0.72 1.02 0.71
C ARG A 119 0.07 0.94 2.08
N ASP A 120 0.77 1.48 3.08
CA ASP A 120 0.27 1.76 4.43
C ASP A 120 -0.38 3.14 4.48
N ILE A 121 -1.66 3.19 4.87
CA ILE A 121 -2.49 4.41 4.85
C ILE A 121 -2.82 4.81 6.29
N PRO A 122 -2.24 5.90 6.83
CA PRO A 122 -2.54 6.38 8.18
C PRO A 122 -3.83 7.21 8.19
N VAL A 123 -4.81 6.82 9.02
CA VAL A 123 -6.11 7.53 9.13
C VAL A 123 -6.33 8.04 10.55
N ASN A 124 -6.63 9.34 10.69
CA ASN A 124 -6.93 9.96 11.99
C ASN A 124 -8.45 9.96 12.23
N VAL A 125 -8.92 9.31 13.29
CA VAL A 125 -10.33 9.09 13.64
C VAL A 125 -10.86 10.09 14.68
N LYS A 126 -10.03 11.03 15.18
CA LYS A 126 -10.35 12.09 16.16
C LYS A 126 -10.85 11.65 17.53
N ASP A 127 -11.00 10.34 17.75
CA ASP A 127 -11.47 9.74 18.98
C ASP A 127 -10.71 8.42 19.16
N GLN A 128 -10.05 8.28 20.31
CA GLN A 128 -9.23 7.12 20.63
C GLN A 128 -10.04 5.82 20.64
N ARG A 129 -11.25 5.85 21.20
CA ARG A 129 -12.11 4.68 21.30
C ARG A 129 -12.65 4.28 19.93
N LYS A 130 -13.02 5.24 19.10
CA LYS A 130 -13.39 4.97 17.69
C LYS A 130 -12.21 4.41 16.90
N ALA A 131 -11.00 4.93 17.12
CA ALA A 131 -9.80 4.39 16.49
C ALA A 131 -9.55 2.94 16.91
N LEU A 132 -9.75 2.62 18.19
CA LEU A 132 -9.64 1.27 18.72
C LEU A 132 -10.71 0.32 18.13
N ASP A 133 -11.96 0.77 18.04
CA ASP A 133 -13.08 0.01 17.45
C ASP A 133 -12.83 -0.26 15.95
N LEU A 134 -12.39 0.75 15.20
CA LEU A 134 -12.03 0.62 13.79
C LEU A 134 -10.86 -0.35 13.60
N MET A 135 -9.82 -0.25 14.44
CA MET A 135 -8.67 -1.17 14.41
C MET A 135 -9.12 -2.62 14.61
N ALA A 136 -9.99 -2.88 15.58
CA ALA A 136 -10.49 -4.23 15.85
C ALA A 136 -11.26 -4.81 14.66
N SER A 137 -12.15 -4.03 14.07
CA SER A 137 -12.95 -4.46 12.91
C SER A 137 -12.08 -4.72 11.68
N LEU A 138 -11.09 -3.85 11.43
CA LEU A 138 -10.12 -4.04 10.34
C LEU A 138 -9.24 -5.27 10.57
N TYR A 139 -8.82 -5.54 11.81
CA TYR A 139 -8.05 -6.75 12.13
C TYR A 139 -8.84 -8.02 11.83
N TRP A 140 -10.08 -8.11 12.31
CA TRP A 140 -10.92 -9.28 12.05
C TRP A 140 -11.22 -9.44 10.57
N THR A 141 -11.45 -8.33 9.86
CA THR A 141 -11.64 -8.33 8.42
C THR A 141 -10.38 -8.86 7.72
N SER A 142 -9.19 -8.38 8.10
CA SER A 142 -7.93 -8.91 7.57
C SER A 142 -7.77 -10.42 7.82
N LEU A 143 -8.05 -10.90 9.03
CA LEU A 143 -7.97 -12.33 9.36
C LEU A 143 -8.93 -13.19 8.53
N ILE A 144 -10.16 -12.72 8.32
CA ILE A 144 -11.16 -13.44 7.51
C ILE A 144 -10.72 -13.57 6.05
N ASN A 145 -10.07 -12.53 5.51
CA ASN A 145 -9.62 -12.52 4.12
C ASN A 145 -8.27 -13.24 3.93
N ASN A 146 -7.42 -13.26 4.95
CA ASN A 146 -6.09 -13.88 4.92
C ASN A 146 -6.04 -15.15 5.79
N ARG A 147 -7.11 -15.95 5.82
CA ARG A 147 -7.20 -17.18 6.63
C ARG A 147 -6.00 -18.12 6.45
N ASP A 148 -5.50 -18.20 5.22
CA ASP A 148 -4.38 -19.08 4.85
C ASP A 148 -3.01 -18.48 5.19
N ASN A 149 -2.94 -17.20 5.61
CA ASN A 149 -1.70 -16.53 5.93
C ASN A 149 -1.87 -15.46 7.02
N ILE A 150 -2.06 -15.93 8.27
CA ILE A 150 -2.19 -15.11 9.49
C ILE A 150 -0.98 -14.17 9.68
N SER A 151 0.20 -14.53 9.16
CA SER A 151 1.42 -13.70 9.27
C SER A 151 1.31 -12.36 8.54
N LYS A 152 0.33 -12.20 7.64
CA LYS A 152 0.01 -10.92 7.00
C LYS A 152 -0.86 -10.04 7.88
N SER A 153 -1.73 -10.64 8.69
CA SER A 153 -2.63 -9.97 9.65
C SER A 153 -1.88 -9.56 10.92
N ASN A 154 -0.84 -8.75 10.77
CA ASN A 154 -0.12 -8.20 11.91
C ASN A 154 -0.89 -7.02 12.47
N ILE A 155 -1.23 -7.07 13.76
CA ILE A 155 -1.51 -5.86 14.53
C ILE A 155 -0.23 -5.43 15.23
N LYS A 156 0.27 -4.24 14.92
CA LYS A 156 1.31 -3.60 15.72
C LYS A 156 0.65 -2.67 16.71
N ILE A 157 0.86 -2.94 18.00
CA ILE A 157 0.29 -2.14 19.08
C ILE A 157 1.38 -1.69 20.04
N ASP A 158 1.38 -0.38 20.30
CA ASP A 158 2.10 0.20 21.42
C ASP A 158 1.22 0.14 22.68
N ARG A 159 1.40 -0.92 23.47
CA ARG A 159 0.53 -1.23 24.62
C ARG A 159 0.59 -0.17 25.72
N GLU A 160 1.67 0.59 25.80
CA GLU A 160 1.85 1.62 26.84
C GLU A 160 0.91 2.82 26.65
N LYS A 161 0.28 2.94 25.47
CA LYS A 161 -0.55 4.09 25.09
C LYS A 161 -2.07 3.81 25.06
N ILE A 162 -2.52 2.67 25.58
CA ILE A 162 -3.94 2.26 25.48
C ILE A 162 -4.51 1.88 26.86
N PRO A 163 -4.73 2.85 27.76
CA PRO A 163 -5.30 2.60 29.09
C PRO A 163 -6.74 2.05 29.04
N GLU A 164 -7.42 2.17 27.89
CA GLU A 164 -8.75 1.61 27.67
C GLU A 164 -8.77 0.07 27.69
N LEU A 165 -7.64 -0.58 27.40
CA LEU A 165 -7.53 -2.04 27.36
C LEU A 165 -7.51 -2.68 28.75
N ASP A 166 -7.14 -1.95 29.80
CA ASP A 166 -7.07 -2.46 31.18
C ASP A 166 -8.44 -2.87 31.72
N LYS A 167 -9.52 -2.38 31.10
CA LYS A 167 -10.91 -2.74 31.44
C LYS A 167 -11.30 -4.14 30.95
N TYR A 168 -10.53 -4.74 30.05
CA TYR A 168 -10.85 -6.02 29.43
C TYR A 168 -10.00 -7.16 30.01
N LYS A 169 -10.65 -8.29 30.30
CA LYS A 169 -9.96 -9.49 30.81
C LYS A 169 -9.00 -10.02 29.73
N GLY A 170 -7.70 -9.86 29.95
CA GLY A 170 -6.66 -10.21 28.96
C GLY A 170 -6.29 -9.07 28.00
N GLY A 171 -6.63 -7.82 28.33
CA GLY A 171 -6.26 -6.63 27.57
C GLY A 171 -6.80 -6.65 26.14
N LEU A 172 -5.91 -6.40 25.18
CA LEU A 172 -6.21 -6.42 23.75
C LEU A 172 -6.93 -7.69 23.29
N THR A 173 -6.45 -8.87 23.70
CA THR A 173 -7.02 -10.14 23.26
C THR A 173 -8.45 -10.32 23.75
N GLY A 174 -8.74 -9.85 24.98
CA GLY A 174 -10.09 -9.82 25.53
C GLY A 174 -11.00 -8.88 24.73
N TYR A 175 -10.54 -7.67 24.49
CA TYR A 175 -11.25 -6.66 23.70
C TYR A 175 -11.59 -7.14 22.28
N LEU A 176 -10.61 -7.67 21.54
CA LEU A 176 -10.82 -8.20 20.19
C LEU A 176 -11.85 -9.34 20.17
N LYS A 177 -11.81 -10.22 21.17
CA LYS A 177 -12.76 -11.33 21.30
C LYS A 177 -14.17 -10.84 21.59
N ASP A 178 -14.33 -9.83 22.44
CA ASP A 178 -15.62 -9.26 22.77
C ASP A 178 -16.22 -8.51 21.58
N LYS A 179 -15.42 -7.74 20.84
CA LYS A 179 -15.86 -7.09 19.58
C LYS A 179 -16.30 -8.08 18.51
N PHE A 180 -15.58 -9.20 18.36
CA PHE A 180 -16.01 -10.24 17.43
C PHE A 180 -17.36 -10.86 17.81
N LYS A 181 -17.57 -11.13 19.11
CA LYS A 181 -18.85 -11.66 19.61
C LYS A 181 -20.00 -10.69 19.43
N GLU A 182 -19.75 -9.38 19.57
CA GLU A 182 -20.74 -8.34 19.30
C GLU A 182 -21.23 -8.43 17.86
N LYS A 183 -20.31 -8.51 16.90
CA LYS A 183 -20.65 -8.67 15.48
C LYS A 183 -21.35 -9.98 15.15
N ALA A 184 -20.96 -11.08 15.79
CA ALA A 184 -21.60 -12.37 15.57
C ALA A 184 -23.06 -12.44 16.03
N LYS A 185 -23.53 -11.47 16.82
CA LYS A 185 -24.92 -11.38 17.31
C LYS A 185 -25.81 -10.43 16.51
N SER A 186 -25.25 -9.59 15.65
CA SER A 186 -25.98 -8.66 14.77
C SER A 186 -26.32 -9.33 13.45
#